data_AF-A0A4U5ML12-F1
#
_entry.id   AF-A0A4U5ML12-F1
#
_cell.length_a   1.000
_cell.length_b   1.000
_cell.length_c   1.000
_cell.angle_alpha   90.00
_cell.angle_beta   90.00
_cell.angle_gamma   90.00
#
_symmetry.space_group_name_H-M   'P 1'
#
loop_
_entity.id
_entity.type
_entity.pdbx_description
1 polymer ?
#
loop_
_entity_poly.entity_id
_entity_poly.type
_entity_poly.pdbx_seq_one_letter_code
_entity_poly.pdbx_strand_id
1 'polypeptide(L)'
;MCLRRPADNRCCCGLLHVTTGTLIIAVMVICFHGLAFARQMHGSNIDNVSGTALSSAMHFFNLIAGIMAVIGVKRHKPKLLIPLLVIMILYIVCLIFVIIITLLGFRSKEIINSLQRAKLLSRHDTGNTARKHRLLKMA
;
A
#
# COMPACT_ATOMS: atom_id res chain seq x y z
N MET A 1 19.38 -32.64 -11.74
CA MET A 1 19.99 -33.79 -11.03
C MET A 1 20.50 -33.31 -9.68
N CYS A 2 19.86 -33.70 -8.58
CA CYS A 2 20.34 -33.43 -7.22
C CYS A 2 21.21 -34.62 -6.78
N LEU A 3 22.52 -34.40 -6.68
CA LEU A 3 23.46 -35.37 -6.11
C LEU A 3 23.30 -35.38 -4.58
N ARG A 4 22.82 -36.52 -4.09
CA ARG A 4 22.44 -36.85 -2.72
C ARG A 4 23.69 -36.95 -1.84
N ARG A 5 23.81 -36.14 -0.78
CA ARG A 5 24.59 -36.51 0.41
C ARG A 5 23.62 -37.03 1.48
N PRO A 6 23.85 -38.21 2.07
CA PRO A 6 22.94 -38.80 3.05
C PRO A 6 23.23 -38.23 4.44
N ALA A 7 22.61 -37.10 4.80
CA ALA A 7 22.64 -36.61 6.18
C ALA A 7 21.49 -35.66 6.57
N ASP A 8 20.72 -35.12 5.63
CA ASP A 8 19.67 -34.15 5.96
C ASP A 8 18.31 -34.64 5.46
N ASN A 9 17.44 -35.02 6.39
CA ASN A 9 16.00 -35.28 6.18
C ASN A 9 15.23 -33.97 5.86
N ARG A 10 15.81 -33.08 5.05
CA ARG A 10 15.13 -31.87 4.57
C ARG A 10 14.51 -32.18 3.22
N CYS A 11 13.19 -32.29 3.22
CA CYS A 11 12.39 -32.56 2.04
C CYS A 11 12.76 -31.58 0.91
N CYS A 12 13.32 -32.10 -0.19
CA CYS A 12 13.71 -31.30 -1.37
C CYS A 12 12.54 -30.48 -1.93
N CYS A 13 11.31 -30.91 -1.66
CA CYS A 13 10.08 -30.24 -2.05
C CYS A 13 9.93 -28.83 -1.44
N GLY A 14 10.36 -28.63 -0.18
CA GLY A 14 10.23 -27.34 0.51
C GLY A 14 11.13 -26.26 -0.09
N LEU A 15 12.37 -26.62 -0.45
CA LEU A 15 13.31 -25.69 -1.08
C LEU A 15 12.86 -25.29 -2.50
N LEU A 16 12.28 -26.23 -3.24
CA LEU A 16 11.79 -26.02 -4.60
C LEU A 16 10.54 -25.13 -4.63
N HIS A 17 9.64 -25.29 -3.65
CA HIS A 17 8.46 -24.44 -3.52
C HIS A 17 8.82 -22.99 -3.15
N VAL A 18 9.74 -22.81 -2.20
CA VAL A 18 10.19 -21.47 -1.77
C VAL A 18 10.95 -20.75 -2.89
N THR A 19 11.82 -21.46 -3.62
CA THR A 19 12.56 -20.86 -4.75
C THR A 19 11.64 -20.50 -5.91
N THR A 20 10.68 -21.36 -6.25
CA THR A 20 9.69 -21.09 -7.30
C THR A 20 8.79 -19.90 -6.91
N GLY A 21 8.29 -19.87 -5.67
CA GLY A 21 7.48 -18.75 -5.18
C GLY A 21 8.25 -17.43 -5.19
N THR A 22 9.51 -17.44 -4.75
CA THR A 22 10.36 -16.24 -4.79
C THR A 22 10.58 -15.75 -6.23
N LEU A 23 10.73 -16.68 -7.18
CA LEU A 23 10.93 -16.35 -8.59
C LEU A 23 9.66 -15.74 -9.21
N ILE A 24 8.48 -16.28 -8.89
CA ILE A 24 7.19 -15.71 -9.31
C ILE A 24 7.04 -14.29 -8.75
N ILE A 25 7.32 -14.08 -7.46
CA ILE A 25 7.25 -12.76 -6.82
C ILE A 25 8.23 -11.80 -7.50
N ALA A 26 9.48 -12.21 -7.73
CA ALA A 26 10.48 -11.37 -8.36
C ALA A 26 10.08 -10.96 -9.78
N VAL A 27 9.52 -11.87 -10.58
CA VAL A 27 9.01 -11.57 -11.92
C VAL A 27 7.83 -10.60 -11.86
N MET A 28 6.87 -10.81 -10.95
CA MET A 28 5.74 -9.89 -10.75
C MET A 28 6.21 -8.48 -10.39
N VAL A 29 7.20 -8.36 -9.49
CA VAL A 29 7.81 -7.09 -9.09
C VAL A 29 8.45 -6.39 -10.29
N ILE A 30 9.22 -7.12 -11.12
CA ILE A 30 9.84 -6.57 -12.34
C ILE A 30 8.78 -6.08 -13.31
N CYS A 31 7.76 -6.89 -13.61
CA CYS A 31 6.71 -6.53 -14.56
C CYS A 31 5.91 -5.31 -14.08
N PHE A 32 5.51 -5.29 -12.81
CA PHE A 32 4.70 -4.23 -12.24
C PHE A 32 5.48 -2.91 -12.18
N HIS A 33 6.68 -2.91 -11.59
CA HIS A 33 7.49 -1.70 -11.47
C HIS A 33 8.08 -1.25 -12.81
N GLY A 34 8.38 -2.17 -13.72
CA GLY A 34 8.81 -1.84 -15.09
C GLY A 34 7.71 -1.12 -15.87
N LEU A 35 6.47 -1.62 -15.79
CA LEU A 35 5.33 -0.95 -16.44
C LEU A 35 5.02 0.41 -15.80
N ALA A 36 5.08 0.49 -14.46
CA ALA A 36 4.87 1.75 -13.74
C ALA A 36 5.93 2.80 -14.09
N PHE A 37 7.21 2.40 -14.14
CA PHE A 37 8.32 3.24 -14.57
C PHE A 37 8.13 3.73 -16.01
N ALA A 38 7.82 2.84 -16.94
CA ALA A 38 7.60 3.20 -18.34
C ALA A 38 6.45 4.19 -18.51
N ARG A 39 5.33 3.97 -17.80
CA ARG A 39 4.19 4.89 -17.79
C ARG A 39 4.57 6.26 -17.24
N GLN A 40 5.34 6.29 -16.17
CA GLN A 40 5.74 7.53 -15.51
C GLN A 40 6.70 8.36 -16.37
N MET A 41 7.59 7.72 -17.13
CA MET A 41 8.47 8.39 -18.09
C MET A 41 7.73 8.88 -19.34
N HIS A 42 6.66 8.19 -19.76
CA HIS A 42 5.90 8.57 -20.95
C HIS A 42 4.83 9.64 -20.68
N GLY A 43 4.31 9.71 -19.45
CA GLY A 43 3.20 10.59 -19.07
C GLY A 43 3.57 11.75 -18.14
N SER A 44 4.86 12.05 -17.92
CA SER A 44 5.27 13.08 -16.97
C SER A 44 4.96 14.49 -17.47
N ASN A 45 3.84 15.06 -17.02
CA ASN A 45 3.62 16.51 -17.01
C ASN A 45 4.53 17.15 -15.94
N ILE A 46 5.11 18.30 -16.28
CA ILE A 46 6.23 18.95 -15.58
C ILE A 46 5.78 19.59 -14.23
N ASP A 47 4.49 19.58 -13.92
CA ASP A 47 3.92 20.33 -12.80
C ASP A 47 4.40 19.86 -11.40
N ASN A 48 4.96 18.65 -11.28
CA ASN A 48 5.44 18.09 -9.99
C ASN A 48 6.76 17.31 -10.12
N VAL A 49 7.78 17.91 -10.77
CA VAL A 49 9.08 17.30 -11.08
C VAL A 49 9.70 16.50 -9.92
N SER A 50 9.67 17.03 -8.69
CA SER A 50 10.28 16.38 -7.53
C SER A 50 9.57 15.08 -7.12
N GLY A 51 8.23 15.07 -7.14
CA GLY A 51 7.44 13.88 -6.84
C GLY A 51 7.56 12.81 -7.93
N THR A 52 7.61 13.23 -9.20
CA THR A 52 7.80 12.32 -10.33
C THR A 52 9.19 11.69 -10.32
N ALA A 53 10.24 12.47 -10.03
CA ALA A 53 11.61 11.99 -9.94
C ALA A 53 11.83 11.01 -8.79
N LEU A 54 11.25 11.28 -7.62
CA LEU A 54 11.34 10.37 -6.48
C LEU A 54 10.63 9.04 -6.76
N SER A 55 9.42 9.10 -7.33
CA SER A 55 8.65 7.91 -7.68
C SER A 55 9.33 7.07 -8.77
N SER A 56 9.90 7.72 -9.79
CA SER A 56 10.60 7.01 -10.87
C SER A 56 11.87 6.34 -10.35
N ALA A 57 12.63 7.02 -9.48
CA ALA A 57 13.79 6.44 -8.80
C ALA A 57 13.39 5.21 -7.96
N MET A 58 12.29 5.28 -7.20
CA MET A 58 11.79 4.12 -6.44
C MET A 58 11.44 2.94 -7.33
N HIS A 59 10.72 3.16 -8.44
CA HIS A 59 10.40 2.09 -9.38
C HIS A 59 11.65 1.48 -10.02
N PHE A 60 12.65 2.31 -10.33
CA PHE A 60 13.93 1.85 -10.85
C PHE A 60 14.70 0.98 -9.84
N PHE A 61 14.81 1.41 -8.57
CA PHE A 61 15.43 0.60 -7.52
C PHE A 61 14.71 -0.73 -7.27
N ASN A 62 13.37 -0.73 -7.32
CA ASN A 62 12.58 -1.96 -7.18
C ASN A 62 12.80 -2.92 -8.36
N LEU A 63 12.99 -2.39 -9.57
CA LEU A 63 13.33 -3.18 -10.74
C LEU A 63 14.70 -3.86 -10.58
N ILE A 64 15.71 -3.12 -10.12
CA ILE A 64 17.04 -3.66 -9.80
C ILE A 64 16.93 -4.76 -8.73
N ALA A 65 16.17 -4.53 -7.66
CA ALA A 65 15.99 -5.50 -6.59
C ALA A 65 15.30 -6.78 -7.08
N GLY A 66 14.31 -6.67 -7.97
CA GLY A 66 13.67 -7.81 -8.62
C GLY A 66 14.67 -8.63 -9.47
N ILE A 67 15.48 -7.95 -10.30
CA ILE A 67 16.51 -8.61 -11.11
C ILE A 67 17.55 -9.31 -10.22
N MET A 68 18.00 -8.64 -9.16
CA MET A 68 18.93 -9.19 -8.18
C MET A 68 18.37 -10.44 -7.48
N ALA A 69 17.06 -10.45 -7.19
CA ALA A 69 16.40 -11.63 -6.64
C ALA A 69 16.37 -12.80 -7.63
N VAL A 70 16.07 -12.56 -8.92
CA VAL A 70 16.14 -13.61 -9.95
C VAL A 70 17.55 -14.18 -10.07
N ILE A 71 18.57 -13.32 -10.11
CA ILE A 71 19.99 -13.74 -10.14
C ILE A 71 20.36 -14.50 -8.85
N GLY A 72 19.87 -14.03 -7.70
CA GLY A 72 20.10 -14.65 -6.39
C GLY A 72 19.56 -16.07 -6.30
N VAL A 73 18.33 -16.28 -6.79
CA VAL A 73 17.71 -17.62 -6.89
C VAL A 73 18.49 -18.49 -7.87
N LYS A 74 18.81 -17.98 -9.07
CA LYS A 74 19.53 -18.73 -10.11
C LYS A 74 20.96 -19.13 -9.69
N ARG A 75 21.66 -18.27 -8.93
CA ARG A 75 23.03 -18.53 -8.44
C ARG A 75 23.07 -19.15 -7.05
N HIS A 76 21.93 -19.52 -6.46
CA HIS A 76 21.81 -20.03 -5.09
C HIS A 76 22.53 -19.15 -4.04
N LYS A 77 22.51 -17.83 -4.23
CA LYS A 77 23.14 -16.86 -3.33
C LYS A 77 22.06 -16.10 -2.54
N PRO A 78 21.71 -16.55 -1.31
CA PRO A 78 20.61 -15.98 -0.53
C PRO A 78 20.82 -14.50 -0.19
N LYS A 79 22.09 -14.06 -0.08
CA LYS A 79 22.44 -12.66 0.20
C LYS A 79 21.93 -11.67 -0.84
N LEU A 80 21.72 -12.11 -2.10
CA LEU A 80 21.19 -11.27 -3.18
C LEU A 80 19.68 -11.01 -3.05
N LEU A 81 18.97 -11.75 -2.19
CA LEU A 81 17.55 -11.55 -1.93
C LEU A 81 17.29 -10.48 -0.86
N ILE A 82 18.31 -10.13 -0.06
CA ILE A 82 18.17 -9.17 1.06
C ILE A 82 17.56 -7.84 0.60
N PRO A 83 17.99 -7.21 -0.52
CA PRO A 83 17.41 -5.96 -0.97
C PRO A 83 15.91 -6.05 -1.27
N LEU A 84 15.49 -7.15 -1.92
CA LEU A 84 14.08 -7.39 -2.21
C LEU A 84 13.27 -7.56 -0.90
N LEU A 85 13.84 -8.28 0.06
CA LEU A 85 13.21 -8.53 1.36
C LEU A 85 13.01 -7.23 2.15
N VAL A 86 14.02 -6.35 2.17
CA VAL A 86 13.94 -5.04 2.81
C VAL A 86 12.85 -4.17 2.16
N ILE A 87 12.79 -4.14 0.83
CA ILE A 87 11.77 -3.38 0.09
C ILE A 87 10.36 -3.91 0.41
N MET A 88 10.18 -5.22 0.45
CA MET A 88 8.89 -5.83 0.80
C MET A 88 8.44 -5.48 2.23
N ILE A 89 9.36 -5.51 3.19
CA ILE A 89 9.06 -5.11 4.58
C ILE A 89 8.66 -3.64 4.64
N LEU A 90 9.42 -2.75 4.00
CA LEU A 90 9.09 -1.33 3.94
C LEU A 90 7.73 -1.09 3.29
N TYR A 91 7.40 -1.83 2.23
CA TYR A 91 6.09 -1.73 1.57
C TYR A 91 4.94 -2.13 2.48
N ILE A 92 5.09 -3.22 3.24
CA ILE A 92 4.09 -3.66 4.22
C ILE A 92 3.91 -2.60 5.31
N VAL A 93 5.00 -2.04 5.85
CA VAL A 93 4.95 -0.99 6.87
C VAL A 93 4.23 0.25 6.33
N CYS A 94 4.56 0.69 5.12
CA CYS A 94 3.87 1.81 4.47
C CYS A 94 2.38 1.53 4.24
N LEU A 95 2.01 0.32 3.79
CA LEU A 95 0.61 -0.06 3.61
C LEU A 95 -0.17 -0.02 4.93
N ILE A 96 0.40 -0.58 6.01
CA ILE A 96 -0.20 -0.54 7.34
C ILE A 96 -0.41 0.91 7.78
N PHE A 97 0.59 1.77 7.59
CA PHE A 97 0.49 3.18 7.93
C PHE A 97 -0.61 3.91 7.14
N VAL A 98 -0.72 3.66 5.83
CA VAL A 98 -1.78 4.22 4.98
C VAL A 98 -3.17 3.74 5.42
N ILE A 99 -3.30 2.46 5.77
CA ILE A 99 -4.56 1.89 6.27
C ILE A 99 -4.96 2.59 7.59
N ILE A 100 -4.02 2.73 8.53
CA ILE A 100 -4.27 3.42 9.81
C ILE A 100 -4.74 4.86 9.56
N ILE A 101 -4.04 5.63 8.72
CA ILE A 101 -4.43 7.00 8.38
C ILE A 101 -5.82 7.03 7.76
N THR A 102 -6.11 6.11 6.85
CA THR A 102 -7.41 6.04 6.17
C THR A 102 -8.54 5.75 7.17
N LEU A 103 -8.32 4.82 8.11
CA LEU A 103 -9.28 4.50 9.17
C LEU A 103 -9.49 5.68 10.13
N LEU A 104 -8.42 6.36 10.53
CA LEU A 104 -8.50 7.57 11.37
C LEU A 104 -9.25 8.70 10.64
N GLY A 105 -8.94 8.93 9.37
CA GLY A 105 -9.62 9.92 8.54
C GLY A 105 -11.11 9.60 8.35
N PHE A 106 -11.46 8.32 8.21
CA PHE A 106 -12.85 7.88 8.11
C PHE A 106 -13.63 8.18 9.40
N ARG A 107 -13.05 7.84 10.56
CA ARG A 107 -13.60 8.18 11.89
C ARG A 107 -13.82 9.68 12.05
N SER A 108 -12.85 10.51 11.66
CA SER A 108 -12.97 11.96 11.75
C SER A 108 -14.13 12.50 10.90
N LYS A 109 -14.30 12.00 9.67
CA LYS A 109 -15.42 12.39 8.79
C LYS A 109 -16.77 12.00 9.36
N GLU A 110 -16.89 10.82 9.95
CA GLU A 110 -18.13 10.34 10.58
C GLU A 110 -18.53 11.19 11.78
N ILE A 111 -17.57 11.58 12.62
CA ILE A 111 -17.79 12.47 13.78
C ILE A 111 -18.25 13.86 13.31
N ILE A 112 -17.62 14.43 12.28
CA ILE A 112 -18.01 15.74 11.75
C ILE A 112 -19.45 15.71 11.20
N ASN A 113 -19.79 14.65 10.45
CA ASN A 113 -21.12 14.49 9.87
C ASN A 113 -22.22 14.33 10.94
N SER A 114 -21.94 13.58 12.01
CA SER A 114 -22.89 13.40 13.13
C SER A 114 -23.09 14.71 13.91
N LEU A 115 -22.03 15.50 14.11
CA LEU A 115 -22.12 16.81 14.75
C LEU A 115 -22.95 17.82 13.93
N GLN A 116 -22.79 17.82 12.60
CA GLN A 116 -23.62 18.66 11.72
C GLN A 116 -25.10 18.27 11.77
N ARG A 117 -25.42 16.97 11.77
CA ARG A 117 -26.81 16.50 11.89
C ARG A 117 -27.44 16.91 13.23
N ALA A 118 -26.69 16.77 14.34
CA ALA A 118 -27.16 17.21 15.65
C ALA A 118 -27.45 18.72 15.70
N LYS A 119 -26.60 19.56 15.09
CA LYS A 119 -26.82 21.00 14.99
C LYS A 119 -28.06 21.37 14.16
N LEU A 120 -28.32 20.65 13.07
CA LEU A 120 -29.51 20.89 12.23
C LEU A 120 -30.81 20.55 12.97
N LEU A 121 -30.84 19.45 13.71
CA LEU A 121 -32.00 19.06 14.53
C LEU A 121 -32.28 20.10 15.63
N SER A 122 -31.25 20.58 16.32
CA SER A 122 -31.40 21.61 17.37
C SER A 122 -31.92 22.95 16.83
N ARG A 123 -31.52 23.35 15.61
CA ARG A 123 -32.08 24.55 14.94
C ARG A 123 -33.55 24.39 14.56
N HIS A 124 -33.95 23.20 14.12
CA HIS A 124 -35.34 22.95 13.76
C HIS A 124 -36.26 23.03 14.99
N ASP A 125 -35.82 22.49 16.13
CA ASP A 125 -36.62 22.43 17.34
C ASP A 125 -36.78 23.81 18.03
N THR A 126 -35.71 24.62 18.03
CA THR A 126 -35.77 26.02 18.50
C THR A 126 -36.69 26.89 17.63
N GLY A 127 -36.68 26.69 16.31
CA GLY A 127 -37.62 27.36 15.40
C GLY A 127 -39.08 26.98 15.67
N ASN A 128 -39.36 25.70 15.93
CA ASN A 128 -40.71 25.22 16.20
C ASN A 128 -41.24 25.73 17.56
N THR A 129 -40.39 25.74 18.58
CA THR A 129 -40.73 26.25 19.92
C THR A 129 -41.01 27.76 19.88
N ALA A 130 -40.18 28.53 19.17
CA ALA A 130 -40.40 29.96 18.99
C ALA A 130 -41.70 30.28 18.23
N ARG A 131 -42.10 29.44 17.27
CA ARG A 131 -43.37 29.60 16.55
C ARG A 131 -44.58 29.30 17.43
N LYS A 132 -44.56 28.23 18.22
CA LYS A 132 -45.60 27.92 19.22
C LYS A 132 -45.80 29.08 20.21
N HIS A 133 -44.69 29.67 20.67
CA HIS A 133 -44.74 30.76 21.64
C HIS A 133 -45.33 32.07 21.09
N ARG A 134 -45.23 32.32 19.77
CA ARG A 134 -45.91 33.47 19.12
C ARG A 134 -47.40 33.23 18.93
N LEU A 135 -47.80 32.02 18.55
CA LEU A 135 -49.21 31.67 18.37
C LEU A 135 -50.00 31.80 19.68
N LEU A 136 -49.40 31.42 20.81
CA LEU A 136 -50.00 31.57 22.14
C LEU A 136 -50.12 33.02 22.64
N LYS A 137 -49.41 33.99 22.04
CA LYS A 137 -49.55 35.42 22.38
C LYS A 137 -50.63 36.13 21.57
N MET A 138 -51.18 35.48 20.55
CA MET A 138 -52.20 36.05 19.66
C MET A 138 -53.61 35.50 19.93
N ALA A 139 -53.72 34.46 20.75
CA ALA A 139 -54.97 33.93 21.28
C ALA A 139 -55.23 34.51 22.67
#